data_AF-A0A842IZ43-F1
#
_entry.id   AF-A0A842IZ43-F1
#
_cell.length_a   1.000
_cell.length_b   1.000
_cell.length_c   1.000
_cell.angle_alpha   90.00
_cell.angle_beta   90.00
_cell.angle_gamma   90.00
#
_symmetry.space_group_name_H-M   'P 1'
#
loop_
_entity.id
_entity.type
_entity.pdbx_description
1 polymer ?
#
loop_
_entity_poly.entity_id
_entity_poly.type
_entity_poly.pdbx_seq_one_letter_code
_entity_poly.pdbx_strand_id
1 'polypeptide(L)'
;MSKVRLDIKNMLQNSIDKPNVKKEEEYTYEVDSIINLDLIRELSDDNEISKLLVDKTKSLINLQIKNAISLGEIFTSVFDKLSKSGSKYEGLYEKWLQLNDINKKTALRYRKRYELYSMINNKETIAIMPQKYIDILYSEEDKTKYIELIEKGATSKEIIEYIDSQGIVELKTVNLIEERDEIFNHIPKYLNFSKEINRKIETLDEKKKRDLQKYLDKIDKILN
;
A
#
# COMPACT_ATOMS: atom_id res chain seq x y z
N MET A 1 -0.12 5.47 49.78
CA MET A 1 -0.50 5.18 48.37
C MET A 1 -1.22 6.38 47.81
N SER A 2 -0.61 7.01 46.80
CA SER A 2 -0.76 8.41 46.38
C SER A 2 -2.15 8.78 45.79
N LYS A 3 -2.57 10.02 46.08
CA LYS A 3 -3.73 10.77 45.56
C LYS A 3 -3.90 10.62 44.03
N VAL A 4 -2.78 10.46 43.32
CA VAL A 4 -2.70 10.20 41.87
C VAL A 4 -3.47 8.95 41.43
N ARG A 5 -3.50 7.87 42.24
CA ARG A 5 -4.27 6.66 41.90
C ARG A 5 -5.78 6.87 42.01
N LEU A 6 -6.22 7.77 42.89
CA LEU A 6 -7.64 8.09 43.08
C LEU A 6 -8.15 8.97 41.92
N ASP A 7 -7.32 9.91 41.46
CA ASP A 7 -7.65 10.79 40.33
C ASP A 7 -7.76 10.01 39.02
N ILE A 8 -6.87 9.04 38.76
CA ILE A 8 -6.97 8.16 37.58
C ILE A 8 -8.26 7.33 37.59
N LYS A 9 -8.65 6.81 38.76
CA LYS A 9 -9.87 6.00 38.89
C LYS A 9 -11.14 6.82 38.63
N ASN A 10 -11.17 8.08 39.07
CA ASN A 10 -12.28 9.00 38.82
C ASN A 10 -12.33 9.47 37.36
N MET A 11 -11.18 9.66 36.71
CA MET A 11 -11.12 9.95 35.26
C MET A 11 -11.62 8.77 34.41
N LEU A 12 -11.28 7.53 34.78
CA LEU A 12 -11.76 6.33 34.09
C LEU A 12 -13.27 6.12 34.29
N GLN A 13 -13.81 6.43 35.47
CA GLN A 13 -15.24 6.29 35.76
C GLN A 13 -16.09 7.32 35.01
N ASN A 14 -15.57 8.54 34.80
CA ASN A 14 -16.23 9.61 34.04
C ASN A 14 -16.06 9.50 32.51
N SER A 15 -15.33 8.48 32.03
CA SER A 15 -15.13 8.20 30.59
C SER A 15 -16.09 7.14 30.04
N ILE A 16 -17.02 6.62 30.86
CA ILE A 16 -18.02 5.61 30.47
C ILE A 16 -19.34 6.26 30.03
N ASP A 17 -19.32 7.53 29.64
CA ASP A 17 -20.34 8.04 28.74
C ASP A 17 -20.01 7.52 27.34
N LYS A 18 -20.76 6.48 26.95
CA LYS A 18 -20.64 5.80 25.66
C LYS A 18 -20.46 6.84 24.55
N PRO A 19 -19.33 6.87 23.83
CA PRO A 19 -19.27 7.65 22.61
C PRO A 19 -20.40 7.17 21.72
N ASN A 20 -21.15 8.12 21.17
CA ASN A 20 -22.16 7.88 20.15
C ASN A 20 -21.43 7.40 18.89
N VAL A 21 -21.01 6.13 18.90
CA VAL A 21 -20.48 5.42 17.75
C VAL A 21 -21.65 5.33 16.79
N LYS A 22 -21.66 6.21 15.79
CA LYS A 22 -22.43 5.97 14.57
C LYS A 22 -22.14 4.53 14.18
N LYS A 23 -23.16 3.67 14.16
CA LYS A 23 -23.02 2.32 13.64
C LYS A 23 -22.54 2.47 12.20
N GLU A 24 -21.24 2.33 11.98
CA GLU A 24 -20.69 2.11 10.66
C GLU A 24 -21.38 0.85 10.16
N GLU A 25 -22.07 0.96 9.02
CA GLU A 25 -22.60 -0.20 8.31
C GLU A 25 -21.44 -1.19 8.16
N GLU A 26 -21.66 -2.41 8.63
CA GLU A 26 -20.64 -3.45 8.65
C GLU A 26 -20.48 -3.99 7.23
N TYR A 27 -19.87 -3.19 6.35
CA TYR A 27 -19.42 -3.65 5.05
C TYR A 27 -18.39 -4.76 5.30
N THR A 28 -18.72 -5.96 4.82
CA THR A 28 -17.81 -7.10 4.77
C THR A 28 -17.39 -7.23 3.31
N TYR A 29 -16.09 -7.10 3.07
CA TYR A 29 -15.51 -7.25 1.74
C TYR A 29 -15.49 -8.73 1.36
N GLU A 30 -15.57 -9.02 0.06
CA GLU A 30 -15.42 -10.38 -0.45
C GLU A 30 -13.97 -10.90 -0.29
N VAL A 31 -13.63 -11.40 0.92
CA VAL A 31 -12.27 -11.85 1.27
C VAL A 31 -11.77 -12.96 0.35
N ASP A 32 -12.68 -13.79 -0.14
CA ASP A 32 -12.38 -14.94 -0.99
C ASP A 32 -11.77 -14.50 -2.35
N SER A 33 -11.97 -13.24 -2.75
CA SER A 33 -11.32 -12.66 -3.95
C SER A 33 -9.90 -12.11 -3.68
N ILE A 34 -9.45 -12.10 -2.42
CA ILE A 34 -8.18 -11.49 -1.97
C ILE A 34 -7.15 -12.56 -1.62
N ILE A 35 -7.60 -13.64 -0.98
CA ILE A 35 -6.72 -14.72 -0.51
C ILE A 35 -7.36 -16.09 -0.79
N ASN A 36 -6.54 -17.06 -1.17
CA ASN A 36 -6.97 -18.44 -1.26
C ASN A 36 -7.13 -19.03 0.15
N LEU A 37 -8.37 -19.16 0.61
CA LEU A 37 -8.68 -19.71 1.94
C LEU A 37 -8.43 -21.21 2.06
N ASP A 38 -8.31 -21.95 0.95
CA ASP A 38 -7.95 -23.36 1.00
C ASP A 38 -6.53 -23.55 1.56
N LEU A 39 -5.61 -22.65 1.22
CA LEU A 39 -4.27 -22.63 1.82
C LEU A 39 -4.29 -22.40 3.33
N ILE A 40 -5.31 -21.69 3.84
CA ILE A 40 -5.49 -21.49 5.29
C ILE A 40 -6.08 -22.74 5.94
N ARG A 41 -6.99 -23.45 5.24
CA ARG A 41 -7.57 -24.72 5.71
C ARG A 41 -6.52 -25.83 5.81
N GLU A 42 -5.53 -25.81 4.91
CA GLU A 42 -4.43 -26.79 4.87
C GLU A 42 -3.40 -26.60 6.01
N LEU A 43 -3.49 -25.52 6.81
CA LEU A 43 -2.59 -25.30 7.94
C LEU A 43 -2.82 -26.26 9.12
N SER A 44 -3.97 -26.94 9.18
CA SER A 44 -4.30 -27.90 10.23
C SER A 44 -5.26 -28.98 9.74
N ASP A 45 -5.03 -30.23 10.15
CA ASP A 45 -5.95 -31.34 9.92
C ASP A 45 -7.14 -31.31 10.91
N ASP A 46 -7.09 -30.46 11.94
CA ASP A 46 -8.19 -30.26 12.88
C ASP A 46 -9.24 -29.30 12.28
N ASN A 47 -10.42 -29.85 11.99
CA ASN A 47 -11.53 -29.10 11.39
C ASN A 47 -11.97 -27.88 12.22
N GLU A 48 -11.90 -27.95 13.56
CA GLU A 48 -12.29 -26.84 14.43
C GLU A 48 -11.24 -25.72 14.36
N ILE A 49 -9.96 -26.08 14.40
CA ILE A 49 -8.85 -25.13 14.27
C ILE A 49 -8.85 -24.49 12.88
N SER A 50 -9.00 -25.27 11.81
CA SER A 50 -9.03 -24.77 10.44
C SER A 50 -10.20 -23.82 10.19
N LYS A 51 -11.38 -24.12 10.76
CA LYS A 51 -12.52 -23.18 10.72
C LYS A 51 -12.21 -21.87 11.45
N LEU A 52 -11.64 -21.95 12.65
CA LEU A 52 -11.24 -20.77 13.41
C LEU A 52 -10.25 -19.89 12.62
N LEU A 53 -9.23 -20.49 12.01
CA LEU A 53 -8.22 -19.78 11.22
C LEU A 53 -8.83 -19.06 10.02
N VAL A 54 -9.75 -19.71 9.29
CA VAL A 54 -10.48 -19.09 8.18
C VAL A 54 -11.31 -17.90 8.68
N ASP A 55 -12.10 -18.08 9.74
CA ASP A 55 -12.97 -17.03 10.28
C ASP A 55 -12.17 -15.82 10.78
N LYS A 56 -11.04 -16.06 11.45
CA LYS A 56 -10.14 -15.00 11.92
C LYS A 56 -9.37 -14.35 10.78
N THR A 57 -9.03 -15.08 9.72
CA THR A 57 -8.44 -14.50 8.50
C THR A 57 -9.42 -13.55 7.82
N LYS A 58 -10.69 -13.94 7.67
CA LYS A 58 -11.74 -13.06 7.13
C LYS A 58 -11.90 -11.79 7.97
N SER A 59 -11.92 -11.95 9.30
CA SER A 59 -12.01 -10.82 10.23
C SER A 59 -10.80 -9.89 10.13
N LEU A 60 -9.59 -10.46 10.07
CA LEU A 60 -8.34 -9.72 9.97
C LEU A 60 -8.26 -8.90 8.68
N ILE A 61 -8.57 -9.51 7.54
CA ILE A 61 -8.51 -8.83 6.23
C ILE A 61 -9.51 -7.67 6.18
N ASN A 62 -10.75 -7.91 6.62
CA ASN A 62 -11.76 -6.84 6.70
C ASN A 62 -11.29 -5.68 7.58
N LEU A 63 -10.72 -5.98 8.75
CA LEU A 63 -10.18 -4.96 9.64
C LEU A 63 -9.02 -4.18 9.00
N GLN A 64 -8.10 -4.87 8.32
CA GLN A 64 -6.98 -4.25 7.63
C GLN A 64 -7.44 -3.30 6.51
N ILE A 65 -8.45 -3.70 5.72
CA ILE A 65 -9.00 -2.85 4.66
C ILE A 65 -9.65 -1.60 5.24
N LYS A 66 -10.54 -1.77 6.23
CA LYS A 66 -11.19 -0.63 6.93
C LYS A 66 -10.14 0.32 7.50
N ASN A 67 -9.16 -0.20 8.22
CA ASN A 67 -8.08 0.61 8.80
C ASN A 67 -7.27 1.35 7.73
N ALA A 68 -6.95 0.71 6.61
CA ALA A 68 -6.21 1.35 5.52
C ALA A 68 -6.97 2.54 4.92
N ILE A 69 -8.29 2.43 4.75
CA ILE A 69 -9.15 3.51 4.26
C ILE A 69 -9.24 4.64 5.29
N SER A 70 -9.59 4.34 6.55
CA SER A 70 -9.77 5.36 7.59
C SER A 70 -8.46 6.10 7.90
N LEU A 71 -7.33 5.39 7.97
CA LEU A 71 -6.02 6.04 8.15
C LEU A 71 -5.64 6.85 6.90
N GLY A 72 -5.97 6.36 5.71
CA GLY A 72 -5.77 7.09 4.46
C GLY A 72 -6.50 8.43 4.44
N GLU A 73 -7.74 8.48 4.92
CA GLU A 73 -8.51 9.71 5.08
C GLU A 73 -7.81 10.71 6.01
N ILE A 74 -7.44 10.27 7.21
CA ILE A 74 -6.77 11.10 8.22
C ILE A 74 -5.47 11.66 7.63
N PHE A 75 -4.65 10.80 7.03
CA PHE A 75 -3.36 11.20 6.48
C PHE A 75 -3.50 12.16 5.30
N THR A 76 -4.51 11.95 4.45
CA THR A 76 -4.80 12.83 3.31
C THR A 76 -5.26 14.20 3.80
N SER A 77 -6.18 14.25 4.77
CA SER A 77 -6.68 15.50 5.35
C SER A 77 -5.55 16.38 5.93
N VAL A 78 -4.66 15.77 6.72
CA VAL A 78 -3.51 16.49 7.29
C VAL A 78 -2.54 16.93 6.19
N PHE A 79 -2.21 16.05 5.25
CA PHE A 79 -1.30 16.37 4.16
C PHE A 79 -1.82 17.53 3.30
N ASP A 80 -3.10 17.48 2.91
CA ASP A 80 -3.75 18.49 2.09
C ASP A 80 -3.77 19.86 2.77
N LYS A 81 -4.05 19.88 4.08
CA LYS A 81 -4.06 21.13 4.85
C LYS A 81 -2.67 21.77 4.88
N LEU A 82 -1.63 20.97 5.10
CA LEU A 82 -0.25 21.45 5.27
C LEU A 82 0.40 21.82 3.93
N SER A 83 0.18 21.02 2.88
CA SER A 83 0.74 21.26 1.54
C SER A 83 0.20 22.52 0.87
N LYS A 84 -1.09 22.85 1.05
CA LYS A 84 -1.74 24.04 0.45
C LYS A 84 -1.34 25.37 1.12
N SER A 85 -0.59 25.31 2.21
CA SER A 85 -0.37 26.44 3.11
C SER A 85 1.03 27.08 2.99
N GLY A 86 1.81 26.69 1.97
CA GLY A 86 3.12 27.28 1.64
C GLY A 86 4.27 26.80 2.52
N SER A 87 5.47 27.36 2.30
CA SER A 87 6.74 26.94 2.92
C SER A 87 6.76 27.01 4.46
N LYS A 88 5.88 27.79 5.09
CA LYS A 88 5.78 27.91 6.56
C LYS A 88 5.47 26.60 7.29
N TYR A 89 4.91 25.61 6.61
CA TYR A 89 4.54 24.31 7.18
C TYR A 89 5.32 23.15 6.56
N GLU A 90 6.41 23.45 5.85
CA GLU A 90 7.30 22.46 5.27
C GLU A 90 7.83 21.51 6.36
N GLY A 91 7.77 20.20 6.09
CA GLY A 91 8.20 19.16 7.02
C GLY A 91 7.28 18.92 8.23
N LEU A 92 6.20 19.69 8.42
CA LEU A 92 5.26 19.44 9.54
C LEU A 92 4.52 18.13 9.39
N TYR A 93 4.21 17.71 8.16
CA TYR A 93 3.55 16.43 7.92
C TYR A 93 4.44 15.27 8.35
N GLU A 94 5.72 15.28 7.95
CA GLU A 94 6.71 14.27 8.35
C GLU A 94 6.90 14.22 9.87
N LYS A 95 7.01 15.38 10.52
CA LYS A 95 7.11 15.45 11.99
C LYS A 95 5.86 14.89 12.68
N TRP A 96 4.68 15.23 12.17
CA TRP A 96 3.42 14.71 12.70
C TRP A 96 3.33 13.19 12.55
N LEU A 97 3.74 12.63 11.41
CA LEU A 97 3.82 11.18 11.22
C LEU A 97 4.79 10.54 12.23
N GLN A 98 5.98 11.11 12.41
CA GLN A 98 6.99 10.60 13.34
C GLN A 98 6.50 10.60 14.79
N LEU A 99 5.82 11.66 15.24
CA LEU A 99 5.27 11.75 16.60
C LEU A 99 4.14 10.74 16.86
N ASN A 100 3.48 10.25 15.81
CA ASN A 100 2.45 9.23 15.89
C ASN A 100 2.98 7.82 15.55
N ASP A 101 4.30 7.65 15.45
CA ASP A 101 4.97 6.39 15.08
C ASP A 101 4.49 5.78 13.75
N ILE A 102 4.22 6.65 12.77
CA ILE A 102 3.74 6.24 11.45
C ILE A 102 4.88 6.30 10.44
N ASN A 103 5.14 5.18 9.77
CA ASN A 103 6.07 5.12 8.67
C ASN A 103 5.57 5.95 7.45
N LYS A 104 6.42 6.83 6.90
CA LYS A 104 6.10 7.67 5.73
C LYS A 104 5.63 6.87 4.52
N LYS A 105 6.20 5.69 4.24
CA LYS A 105 5.76 4.84 3.13
C LYS A 105 4.36 4.27 3.39
N THR A 106 4.08 3.84 4.62
CA THR A 106 2.74 3.38 5.01
C THR A 106 1.72 4.50 4.89
N ALA A 107 2.07 5.71 5.33
CA ALA A 107 1.19 6.87 5.20
C ALA A 107 0.89 7.18 3.72
N LEU A 108 1.92 7.24 2.88
CA LEU A 108 1.77 7.44 1.44
C LEU A 108 0.89 6.36 0.80
N ARG A 109 1.10 5.09 1.16
CA ARG A 109 0.31 3.96 0.69
C ARG A 109 -1.19 4.16 0.97
N TYR A 110 -1.54 4.46 2.22
CA TYR A 110 -2.94 4.63 2.60
C TYR A 110 -3.56 5.87 1.99
N ARG A 111 -2.79 6.96 1.83
CA ARG A 111 -3.22 8.15 1.10
C ARG A 111 -3.57 7.85 -0.34
N LYS A 112 -2.66 7.23 -1.11
CA LYS A 112 -2.91 6.88 -2.51
C LYS A 112 -4.19 6.04 -2.67
N ARG A 113 -4.37 5.04 -1.80
CA ARG A 113 -5.56 4.20 -1.78
C ARG A 113 -6.82 5.01 -1.49
N TYR A 114 -6.80 5.85 -0.45
CA TYR A 114 -7.95 6.68 -0.07
C TYR A 114 -8.30 7.70 -1.15
N GLU A 115 -7.31 8.36 -1.74
CA GLU A 115 -7.52 9.33 -2.81
C GLU A 115 -8.24 8.66 -4.00
N LEU A 116 -7.80 7.49 -4.48
CA LEU A 116 -8.51 6.72 -5.51
C LEU A 116 -9.90 6.24 -5.04
N TYR A 117 -10.00 5.73 -3.82
CA TYR A 117 -11.25 5.27 -3.22
C TYR A 117 -12.32 6.37 -3.14
N SER A 118 -11.88 7.61 -2.91
CA SER A 118 -12.76 8.78 -2.83
C SER A 118 -13.21 9.31 -4.19
N MET A 119 -12.55 8.94 -5.27
CA MET A 119 -12.87 9.37 -6.64
C MET A 119 -13.94 8.51 -7.32
N ILE A 120 -14.30 7.37 -6.71
CA ILE A 120 -15.17 6.37 -7.32
C ILE A 120 -16.39 6.02 -6.44
N ASN A 121 -17.45 5.58 -7.10
CA ASN A 121 -18.67 5.07 -6.47
C ASN A 121 -18.50 3.60 -6.06
N ASN A 122 -17.89 2.77 -6.91
CA ASN A 122 -17.61 1.35 -6.61
C ASN A 122 -16.37 1.20 -5.71
N LYS A 123 -16.52 1.65 -4.48
CA LYS A 123 -15.49 1.76 -3.44
C LYS A 123 -14.78 0.44 -3.11
N GLU A 124 -15.51 -0.67 -3.14
CA GLU A 124 -14.99 -2.01 -2.83
C GLU A 124 -13.82 -2.38 -3.76
N THR A 125 -13.93 -2.06 -5.05
CA THR A 125 -12.92 -2.40 -6.06
C THR A 125 -11.53 -1.87 -5.70
N ILE A 126 -11.44 -0.64 -5.19
CA ILE A 126 -10.18 -0.03 -4.74
C ILE A 126 -9.83 -0.47 -3.32
N ALA A 127 -10.82 -0.65 -2.45
CA ALA A 127 -10.59 -1.05 -1.06
C ALA A 127 -9.80 -2.37 -0.98
N ILE A 128 -10.17 -3.37 -1.79
CA ILE A 128 -9.56 -4.71 -1.77
C ILE A 128 -8.31 -4.84 -2.66
N MET A 129 -8.06 -3.88 -3.55
CA MET A 129 -7.02 -3.98 -4.57
C MET A 129 -5.61 -4.09 -3.94
N PRO A 130 -4.74 -5.02 -4.38
CA PRO A 130 -3.38 -5.10 -3.86
C PRO A 130 -2.59 -3.82 -4.09
N GLN A 131 -1.70 -3.47 -3.16
CA GLN A 131 -1.03 -2.17 -3.19
C GLN A 131 -0.23 -1.90 -4.47
N LYS A 132 0.38 -2.92 -5.07
CA LYS A 132 1.14 -2.77 -6.31
C LYS A 132 0.29 -2.17 -7.45
N TYR A 133 -0.98 -2.54 -7.54
CA TYR A 133 -1.89 -2.02 -8.57
C TYR A 133 -2.41 -0.63 -8.22
N ILE A 134 -2.63 -0.33 -6.93
CA ILE A 134 -2.89 1.04 -6.47
C ILE A 134 -1.74 1.97 -6.87
N ASP A 135 -0.49 1.53 -6.71
CA ASP A 135 0.67 2.35 -7.08
C ASP A 135 0.73 2.60 -8.59
N ILE A 136 0.38 1.60 -9.42
CA ILE A 136 0.28 1.73 -10.88
C ILE A 136 -0.81 2.74 -11.26
N LEU A 137 -2.05 2.54 -10.80
CA LEU A 137 -3.18 3.43 -11.04
C LEU A 137 -2.85 4.88 -10.66
N TYR A 138 -2.14 5.07 -9.55
CA TYR A 138 -1.77 6.39 -9.07
C TYR A 138 -0.64 7.04 -9.88
N SER A 139 0.24 6.25 -10.50
CA SER A 139 1.35 6.76 -11.33
C SER A 139 0.98 7.09 -12.76
N GLU A 140 -0.11 6.52 -13.27
CA GLU A 140 -0.58 6.76 -14.63
C GLU A 140 -1.10 8.19 -14.78
N GLU A 141 -0.63 8.88 -15.83
CA GLU A 141 -1.10 10.24 -16.15
C GLU A 141 -2.60 10.23 -16.46
N ASP A 142 -3.08 9.17 -17.11
CA ASP A 142 -4.49 8.95 -17.42
C ASP A 142 -5.15 7.91 -16.50
N LYS A 143 -5.09 8.16 -15.19
CA LYS A 143 -5.85 7.37 -14.20
C LYS A 143 -7.37 7.38 -14.43
N THR A 144 -7.88 8.34 -15.21
CA THR A 144 -9.29 8.50 -15.56
C THR A 144 -9.82 7.27 -16.28
N LYS A 145 -9.03 6.67 -17.18
CA LYS A 145 -9.41 5.44 -17.89
C LYS A 145 -9.77 4.30 -16.93
N TYR A 146 -8.98 4.06 -15.89
CA TYR A 146 -9.25 3.00 -14.93
C TYR A 146 -10.46 3.34 -14.06
N ILE A 147 -10.59 4.61 -13.66
CA ILE A 147 -11.77 5.10 -12.95
C ILE A 147 -13.04 4.85 -13.77
N GLU A 148 -13.05 5.18 -15.06
CA GLU A 148 -14.19 4.92 -15.94
C GLU A 148 -14.55 3.44 -16.06
N LEU A 149 -13.56 2.55 -16.14
CA LEU A 149 -13.82 1.11 -16.16
C LEU A 149 -14.46 0.64 -14.86
N ILE A 150 -13.97 1.12 -13.72
CA ILE A 150 -14.52 0.79 -12.39
C ILE A 150 -15.94 1.33 -12.24
N GLU A 151 -16.21 2.55 -12.71
CA GLU A 151 -17.56 3.14 -12.73
C GLU A 151 -18.53 2.38 -13.65
N LYS A 152 -18.02 1.73 -14.70
CA LYS A 152 -18.79 0.83 -15.58
C LYS A 152 -19.00 -0.56 -14.98
N GLY A 153 -18.52 -0.80 -13.77
CA GLY A 153 -18.73 -2.06 -13.03
C GLY A 153 -17.57 -3.05 -13.10
N ALA A 154 -16.40 -2.67 -13.64
CA ALA A 154 -15.24 -3.54 -13.63
C ALA A 154 -14.80 -3.84 -12.18
N THR A 155 -14.57 -5.10 -11.91
CA THR A 155 -14.10 -5.62 -10.62
C THR A 155 -12.60 -5.39 -10.43
N SER A 156 -12.12 -5.52 -9.19
CA SER A 156 -10.68 -5.43 -8.88
C SER A 156 -9.86 -6.44 -9.71
N LYS A 157 -10.39 -7.65 -9.90
CA LYS A 157 -9.75 -8.71 -10.67
C LYS A 157 -9.63 -8.37 -12.15
N GLU A 158 -10.70 -7.87 -12.77
CA GLU A 158 -10.67 -7.49 -14.19
C GLU A 158 -9.73 -6.33 -14.46
N ILE A 159 -9.65 -5.35 -13.54
CA ILE A 159 -8.68 -4.26 -13.63
C ILE A 159 -7.25 -4.78 -13.52
N ILE A 160 -7.00 -5.71 -12.60
CA ILE A 160 -5.70 -6.36 -12.43
C ILE A 160 -5.30 -7.11 -13.69
N GLU A 161 -6.17 -7.96 -14.23
CA GLU A 161 -5.94 -8.71 -15.47
C GLU A 161 -5.71 -7.77 -16.64
N TYR A 162 -6.44 -6.67 -16.71
CA TYR A 162 -6.23 -5.64 -17.72
C TYR A 162 -4.83 -5.03 -17.60
N ILE A 163 -4.40 -4.60 -16.42
CA ILE A 163 -3.06 -4.04 -16.19
C ILE A 163 -1.97 -5.06 -16.54
N ASP A 164 -2.13 -6.30 -16.10
CA ASP A 164 -1.19 -7.38 -16.37
C ASP A 164 -1.11 -7.68 -17.89
N SER A 165 -2.24 -7.62 -18.61
CA SER A 165 -2.29 -7.80 -20.07
C SER A 165 -1.57 -6.70 -20.85
N GLN A 166 -1.44 -5.50 -20.29
CA GLN A 166 -0.66 -4.41 -20.91
C GLN A 166 0.85 -4.63 -20.76
N GLY A 167 1.30 -5.68 -20.06
CA GLY A 167 2.71 -5.92 -19.76
C GLY A 167 3.31 -4.86 -18.81
N ILE A 168 2.47 -4.10 -18.11
CA ILE A 168 2.89 -3.05 -17.16
C ILE A 168 3.50 -3.69 -15.90
N VAL A 169 3.08 -4.91 -15.57
CA VAL A 169 3.61 -5.70 -14.46
C VAL A 169 4.52 -6.78 -15.03
N GLU A 170 5.83 -6.57 -14.98
CA GLU A 170 6.75 -7.70 -15.11
C GLU A 170 6.49 -8.67 -13.96
N LEU A 171 6.12 -9.90 -14.31
CA LEU A 171 5.92 -11.00 -13.37
C LEU A 171 7.25 -11.31 -12.67
N LYS A 172 7.46 -10.68 -11.51
CA LYS A 172 8.29 -11.28 -10.46
C LYS A 172 7.52 -12.43 -9.83
N THR A 173 7.43 -13.54 -10.55
CA THR A 173 7.27 -14.86 -9.94
C THR A 173 8.55 -15.15 -9.16
N VAL A 174 8.63 -14.60 -7.95
CA VAL A 174 9.61 -15.06 -6.96
C VAL A 174 8.94 -16.22 -6.25
N ASN A 175 9.48 -17.41 -6.48
CA ASN A 175 9.18 -18.61 -5.74
C ASN A 175 9.20 -18.29 -4.24
N LEU A 176 8.11 -18.66 -3.56
CA LEU A 176 8.01 -18.70 -2.11
C LEU A 176 9.00 -19.75 -1.60
N ILE A 177 10.23 -19.35 -1.30
CA ILE A 177 11.09 -20.05 -0.34
C ILE A 177 11.72 -18.99 0.54
N GLU A 178 11.60 -19.25 1.82
CA GLU A 178 12.06 -18.49 2.97
C GLU A 178 13.47 -17.93 2.80
N GLU A 179 13.66 -16.65 3.11
CA GLU A 179 14.78 -16.20 3.94
C GLU A 179 14.52 -14.76 4.40
N ARG A 180 14.51 -14.58 5.73
CA ARG A 180 14.69 -13.26 6.33
C ARG A 180 16.13 -12.85 6.07
N ASP A 181 16.35 -12.03 5.05
CA ASP A 181 17.54 -11.21 4.98
C ASP A 181 17.18 -9.81 4.50
N GLU A 182 17.88 -8.83 5.06
CA GLU A 182 17.72 -7.40 4.80
C GLU A 182 17.68 -7.13 3.30
N ILE A 183 16.48 -6.92 2.75
CA ILE A 183 16.31 -6.75 1.31
C ILE A 183 17.01 -5.45 0.91
N PHE A 184 18.17 -5.59 0.25
CA PHE A 184 18.76 -4.56 -0.60
C PHE A 184 17.79 -4.25 -1.74
N ASN A 185 16.78 -3.43 -1.43
CA ASN A 185 15.74 -2.99 -2.35
C ASN A 185 16.22 -1.76 -3.14
N HIS A 186 17.37 -1.87 -3.79
CA HIS A 186 17.73 -0.96 -4.88
C HIS A 186 17.70 -1.73 -6.18
N ILE A 187 16.52 -1.78 -6.79
CA ILE A 187 16.41 -1.97 -8.23
C ILE A 187 16.41 -0.54 -8.78
N PRO A 188 17.51 -0.08 -9.37
CA PRO A 188 17.51 1.24 -9.97
C PRO A 188 16.43 1.30 -11.05
N LYS A 189 15.68 2.41 -11.09
CA LYS A 189 14.59 2.71 -12.06
C LYS A 189 14.97 2.56 -13.55
N TYR A 190 16.21 2.20 -13.86
CA TYR A 190 16.79 2.18 -15.20
C TYR A 190 17.23 0.78 -15.69
N LEU A 191 16.79 -0.29 -15.05
CA LEU A 191 17.03 -1.66 -15.53
C LEU A 191 16.06 -2.14 -16.63
N ASN A 192 15.37 -1.22 -17.30
CA ASN A 192 14.73 -1.52 -18.58
C ASN A 192 15.74 -1.23 -19.69
N PHE A 193 16.54 -2.22 -20.08
CA PHE A 193 17.44 -2.15 -21.24
C PHE A 193 16.63 -2.06 -22.55
N SER A 194 15.98 -0.93 -22.76
CA SER A 194 15.18 -0.62 -23.95
C SER A 194 16.03 0.04 -25.03
N LYS A 195 15.52 0.09 -26.26
CA LYS A 195 16.11 0.84 -27.38
C LYS A 195 16.40 2.32 -27.04
N GLU A 196 15.71 2.89 -26.06
CA GLU A 196 15.89 4.28 -25.63
C GLU A 196 17.17 4.50 -24.81
N ILE A 197 17.61 3.50 -24.03
CA ILE A 197 18.87 3.56 -23.28
C ILE A 197 20.06 3.52 -24.25
N ASN A 198 20.03 2.63 -25.24
CA ASN A 198 21.10 2.57 -26.24
C ASN A 198 21.27 3.90 -26.96
N ARG A 199 20.16 4.55 -27.35
CA ARG A 199 20.20 5.89 -27.96
C ARG A 199 20.77 6.93 -27.01
N LYS A 200 20.43 6.88 -25.71
CA LYS A 200 20.98 7.81 -24.70
C LYS A 200 22.47 7.59 -24.47
N ILE A 201 22.94 6.34 -24.42
CA ILE A 201 24.36 5.99 -24.30
C ILE A 201 25.14 6.50 -25.52
N GLU A 202 24.62 6.32 -26.73
CA GLU A 202 25.26 6.82 -27.96
C GLU A 202 25.47 8.33 -27.92
N THR A 203 24.52 9.08 -27.34
CA THR A 203 24.58 10.54 -27.20
C THR A 203 25.45 11.05 -26.04
N LEU A 204 26.02 10.16 -25.21
CA LEU A 204 26.93 10.58 -24.13
C LEU A 204 28.29 11.03 -24.65
N ASP A 205 28.91 11.96 -23.93
CA ASP A 205 30.30 12.34 -24.15
C ASP A 205 31.26 11.20 -23.77
N GLU A 206 32.47 11.20 -24.36
CA GLU A 206 33.47 10.14 -24.16
C GLU A 206 33.96 9.98 -22.73
N LYS A 207 33.80 11.01 -21.89
CA LYS A 207 34.14 10.92 -20.47
C LYS A 207 33.06 10.12 -19.73
N LYS A 208 31.79 10.47 -19.93
CA LYS A 208 30.65 9.77 -19.32
C LYS A 208 30.50 8.35 -19.82
N LYS A 209 30.82 8.06 -21.08
CA LYS A 209 30.85 6.68 -21.61
C LYS A 209 31.85 5.81 -20.86
N ARG A 210 33.05 6.33 -20.59
CA ARG A 210 34.08 5.64 -19.80
C ARG A 210 33.68 5.45 -18.35
N ASP A 211 33.07 6.47 -17.74
CA ASP A 211 32.56 6.36 -16.37
C ASP A 211 31.43 5.32 -16.28
N LEU A 212 30.50 5.31 -17.26
CA LEU A 212 29.44 4.32 -17.35
C LEU A 212 29.98 2.90 -17.47
N GLN A 213 30.94 2.67 -18.38
CA GLN A 213 31.58 1.36 -18.53
C GLN A 213 32.21 0.89 -17.22
N LYS A 214 32.93 1.78 -16.53
CA LYS A 214 33.57 1.48 -15.24
C LYS A 214 32.55 1.09 -14.17
N TYR A 215 31.37 1.70 -14.16
CA TYR A 215 30.30 1.33 -13.23
C TYR A 215 29.66 -0.01 -13.59
N LEU A 216 29.45 -0.28 -14.88
CA LEU A 216 28.94 -1.56 -15.36
C LEU A 216 29.91 -2.71 -15.05
N ASP A 217 31.21 -2.54 -15.29
CA ASP A 217 32.23 -3.54 -14.94
C ASP A 217 32.30 -3.82 -13.44
N LYS A 218 32.05 -2.80 -12.60
CA LYS A 218 31.98 -2.98 -11.15
C LYS A 218 30.75 -3.77 -10.73
N ILE A 219 29.61 -3.53 -11.38
CA ILE A 219 28.39 -4.28 -11.15
C ILE A 219 28.59 -5.73 -11.60
N ASP A 220 29.18 -5.95 -12.78
CA ASP A 220 29.43 -7.29 -13.32
C ASP A 220 30.32 -8.11 -12.38
N LYS A 221 31.41 -7.53 -11.86
CA LYS A 221 32.26 -8.16 -10.83
C LYS A 221 31.58 -8.47 -9.50
N ILE A 222 30.47 -7.80 -9.19
CA ILE A 222 29.69 -8.07 -7.98
C ILE A 222 28.71 -9.22 -8.25
N LEU A 223 28.23 -9.35 -9.48
CA LEU A 223 27.20 -10.30 -9.87
C LEU A 223 27.76 -11.64 -10.40
N ASN A 224 28.99 -11.65 -10.91
CA ASN A 224 29.72 -12.80 -11.46
C ASN A 224 31.09 -12.96 -10.82
#